data_AF-A0A9N7UFM6-F1
#
_entry.id   AF-A0A9N7UFM6-F1
#
_cell.length_a   1.000
_cell.length_b   1.000
_cell.length_c   1.000
_cell.angle_alpha   90.00
_cell.angle_beta   90.00
_cell.angle_gamma   90.00
#
_symmetry.space_group_name_H-M   'P 1'
#
loop_
_entity.id
_entity.type
_entity.pdbx_description
1 polymer ?
#
loop_
_entity_poly.entity_id
_entity_poly.type
_entity_poly.pdbx_seq_one_letter_code
_entity_poly.pdbx_strand_id
1 'polypeptide(L)'
;MNHSRGEERRRGERRRRRRGGDERRGGEEERRRGGEERRRRGEEEERRVRSCRKTAADPGVHTSQGLVGRWGRFDVLLEKMQPLRRQRSTRLTQNQHQPETILDTAAERTWQVTSVNLDTLTESGFIKMLTDLELKKDFKVIVNCELLRLNSILQLISAQKRNLKDYHFILANLGFMDPGFVDLTGFMDLNVTEFQKLGANVTGFQLMNWSDPAVEKLNQDWLNFDTKDLKVARRPLKYTGALTYDGVSAMATAFQNLRRQRIDISRRGNAGECLANPPAPWGQGIDIQRALQQVRLEGLTGHVQFDDQGHRPTTP
;
A
#
# COMPACT_ATOMS: atom_id res chain seq x y z
N MET A 1 -48.78 22.36 -72.45
CA MET A 1 -47.41 22.55 -71.89
C MET A 1 -47.27 22.36 -70.38
N ASN A 2 -48.35 22.30 -69.57
CA ASN A 2 -48.24 22.20 -68.10
C ASN A 2 -48.19 20.77 -67.52
N HIS A 3 -48.49 19.72 -68.30
CA HIS A 3 -48.47 18.34 -67.80
C HIS A 3 -47.04 17.74 -67.72
N SER A 4 -46.16 18.07 -68.68
CA SER A 4 -44.78 17.53 -68.72
C SER A 4 -43.87 18.07 -67.61
N ARG A 5 -44.09 19.31 -67.12
CA ARG A 5 -43.32 19.90 -66.01
C ARG A 5 -43.61 19.22 -64.66
N GLY A 6 -44.80 18.64 -64.49
CA GLY A 6 -45.20 17.94 -63.25
C GLY A 6 -44.54 16.57 -63.10
N GLU A 7 -44.40 15.82 -64.20
CA GLU A 7 -43.73 14.51 -64.19
C GLU A 7 -42.21 14.63 -63.97
N GLU A 8 -41.58 15.65 -64.53
CA GLU A 8 -40.14 15.88 -64.40
C GLU A 8 -39.75 16.24 -62.95
N ARG A 9 -40.56 17.05 -62.26
CA ARG A 9 -40.40 17.33 -60.82
C ARG A 9 -40.54 16.06 -59.97
N ARG A 10 -41.55 15.22 -60.24
CA ARG A 10 -41.75 13.95 -59.52
C ARG A 10 -40.62 12.95 -59.76
N ARG A 11 -40.05 12.90 -60.98
CA ARG A 11 -38.85 12.10 -61.29
C ARG A 11 -37.61 12.62 -60.57
N GLY A 12 -37.45 13.95 -60.48
CA GLY A 12 -36.37 14.59 -59.72
C GLY A 12 -36.40 14.28 -58.23
N GLU A 13 -37.57 14.34 -57.58
CA GLU A 13 -37.73 13.98 -56.16
C GLU A 13 -37.47 12.50 -55.90
N ARG A 14 -37.94 11.60 -56.76
CA ARG A 14 -37.64 10.17 -56.63
C ARG A 14 -36.15 9.87 -56.75
N ARG A 15 -35.42 10.55 -57.63
CA ARG A 15 -33.96 10.43 -57.75
C ARG A 15 -33.23 10.95 -56.52
N ARG A 16 -33.67 12.08 -55.94
CA ARG A 16 -33.10 12.63 -54.69
C ARG A 16 -33.34 11.72 -53.49
N ARG A 17 -34.54 11.14 -53.35
CA ARG A 17 -34.85 10.18 -52.28
C ARG A 17 -34.03 8.89 -52.39
N ARG A 18 -33.78 8.40 -53.60
CA ARG A 18 -32.90 7.23 -53.83
C ARG A 18 -31.45 7.54 -53.46
N ARG A 19 -30.88 8.66 -53.93
CA ARG A 19 -29.52 9.07 -53.56
C ARG A 19 -29.35 9.25 -52.04
N GLY A 20 -30.29 9.91 -51.38
CA GLY A 20 -30.24 10.06 -49.92
C GLY A 20 -30.40 8.74 -49.15
N GLY A 21 -31.06 7.73 -49.74
CA GLY A 21 -31.13 6.38 -49.19
C GLY A 21 -29.82 5.61 -49.34
N ASP A 22 -29.17 5.71 -50.49
CA ASP A 22 -27.87 5.08 -50.77
C ASP A 22 -26.75 5.69 -49.94
N GLU A 23 -26.72 7.01 -49.76
CA GLU A 23 -25.75 7.71 -48.88
C GLU A 23 -25.93 7.32 -47.40
N ARG A 24 -27.17 7.17 -46.92
CA ARG A 24 -27.43 6.72 -45.55
C ARG A 24 -27.01 5.26 -45.33
N ARG A 25 -27.25 4.38 -46.32
CA ARG A 25 -26.78 2.99 -46.28
C ARG A 25 -25.26 2.91 -46.29
N GLY A 26 -24.59 3.71 -47.12
CA GLY A 26 -23.11 3.80 -47.15
C GLY A 26 -22.54 4.22 -45.80
N GLY A 27 -23.11 5.26 -45.18
CA GLY A 27 -22.68 5.73 -43.86
C GLY A 27 -22.93 4.75 -42.71
N GLU A 28 -24.01 3.95 -42.77
CA GLU A 28 -24.23 2.87 -41.79
C GLU A 28 -23.26 1.70 -41.97
N GLU A 29 -22.93 1.34 -43.22
CA GLU A 29 -21.99 0.27 -43.51
C GLU A 29 -20.55 0.66 -43.09
N GLU A 30 -20.15 1.90 -43.31
CA GLU A 30 -18.85 2.43 -42.87
C GLU A 30 -18.72 2.49 -41.35
N ARG A 31 -19.80 2.89 -40.64
CA ARG A 31 -19.85 2.82 -39.16
C ARG A 31 -19.76 1.39 -38.63
N ARG A 32 -20.40 0.42 -39.31
CA ARG A 32 -20.29 -1.00 -38.97
C ARG A 32 -18.88 -1.54 -39.17
N ARG A 33 -18.23 -1.21 -40.29
CA ARG A 33 -16.83 -1.58 -40.55
C ARG A 33 -15.87 -0.97 -39.52
N GLY A 34 -16.03 0.32 -39.19
CA GLY A 34 -15.23 0.96 -38.14
C GLY A 34 -15.45 0.38 -36.74
N GLY A 35 -16.67 -0.09 -36.45
CA GLY A 35 -17.00 -0.81 -35.22
C GLY A 35 -16.36 -2.20 -35.14
N GLU A 36 -16.36 -2.96 -36.25
CA GLU A 36 -15.67 -4.25 -36.33
C GLU A 36 -14.15 -4.10 -36.22
N GLU A 37 -13.56 -3.08 -36.84
CA GLU A 37 -12.11 -2.82 -36.78
C GLU A 37 -11.67 -2.44 -35.35
N ARG A 38 -12.45 -1.64 -34.62
CA ARG A 38 -12.21 -1.35 -33.20
C ARG A 38 -12.34 -2.59 -32.32
N ARG A 39 -13.31 -3.47 -32.58
CA ARG A 39 -13.44 -4.76 -31.88
C ARG A 39 -12.25 -5.66 -32.15
N ARG A 40 -11.81 -5.78 -33.40
CA ARG A 40 -10.61 -6.57 -33.76
C ARG A 40 -9.35 -6.04 -33.08
N ARG A 41 -9.16 -4.71 -33.00
CA ARG A 41 -8.04 -4.13 -32.24
C ARG A 41 -8.12 -4.43 -30.75
N GLY A 42 -9.32 -4.35 -30.15
CA GLY A 42 -9.53 -4.71 -28.75
C GLY A 42 -9.24 -6.19 -28.46
N GLU A 43 -9.67 -7.09 -29.34
CA GLU A 43 -9.41 -8.53 -29.24
C GLU A 43 -7.93 -8.88 -29.45
N GLU A 44 -7.22 -8.15 -30.33
CA GLU A 44 -5.77 -8.31 -30.52
C GLU A 44 -4.97 -7.83 -29.31
N GLU A 45 -5.36 -6.70 -28.72
CA GLU A 45 -4.77 -6.16 -27.49
C GLU A 45 -5.02 -7.10 -26.29
N GLU A 46 -6.22 -7.65 -26.18
CA GLU A 46 -6.54 -8.67 -25.16
C GLU A 46 -5.76 -9.98 -25.38
N ARG A 47 -5.55 -10.40 -26.64
CA ARG A 47 -4.65 -11.52 -26.97
C ARG A 47 -3.20 -11.23 -26.57
N ARG A 48 -2.69 -10.01 -26.78
CA ARG A 48 -1.33 -9.62 -26.36
C ARG A 48 -1.18 -9.64 -24.84
N VAL A 49 -2.19 -9.14 -24.11
CA VAL A 49 -2.22 -9.17 -22.63
C VAL A 49 -2.29 -10.61 -22.12
N ARG A 50 -3.11 -11.47 -22.75
CA ARG A 50 -3.18 -12.91 -22.41
C ARG A 50 -1.90 -13.66 -22.77
N SER A 51 -1.22 -13.29 -23.87
CA SER A 51 0.08 -13.88 -24.25
C SER A 51 1.17 -13.51 -23.25
N CYS A 52 1.23 -12.26 -22.77
CA CYS A 52 2.14 -11.84 -21.71
C CYS A 52 1.88 -12.57 -20.37
N ARG A 53 0.62 -12.91 -20.08
CA ARG A 53 0.27 -13.76 -18.93
C ARG A 53 0.65 -15.23 -19.12
N LYS A 54 0.60 -15.76 -20.36
CA LYS A 54 0.94 -17.15 -20.65
C LYS A 54 2.44 -17.41 -20.72
N THR A 55 3.26 -16.46 -21.18
CA THR A 55 4.73 -16.57 -21.09
C THR A 55 5.25 -16.48 -19.66
N ALA A 56 4.43 -16.00 -18.72
CA ALA A 56 4.71 -16.09 -17.28
C ALA A 56 4.26 -17.42 -16.64
N ALA A 57 3.64 -18.34 -17.38
CA ALA A 57 2.88 -19.46 -16.82
C ALA A 57 3.13 -20.84 -17.45
N ASP A 58 4.29 -21.10 -18.08
CA ASP A 58 4.70 -22.47 -18.45
C ASP A 58 6.01 -22.89 -17.73
N PRO A 59 5.95 -23.84 -16.77
CA PRO A 59 7.08 -24.27 -15.96
C PRO A 59 7.70 -25.58 -16.48
N GLY A 60 8.94 -25.50 -16.97
CA GLY A 60 9.75 -26.65 -17.39
C GLY A 60 11.05 -26.78 -16.61
N VAL A 61 10.97 -27.38 -15.42
CA VAL A 61 12.02 -28.14 -14.71
C VAL A 61 13.26 -27.38 -14.20
N HIS A 62 13.14 -26.80 -13.01
CA HIS A 62 13.88 -27.26 -11.82
C HIS A 62 13.05 -26.94 -10.58
N THR A 63 12.88 -27.94 -9.72
CA THR A 63 12.02 -27.95 -8.54
C THR A 63 12.47 -26.93 -7.49
N SER A 64 11.72 -25.84 -7.36
CA SER A 64 11.69 -25.02 -6.14
C SER A 64 10.28 -24.47 -5.95
N GLN A 65 9.51 -25.14 -5.09
CA GLN A 65 8.16 -24.74 -4.70
C GLN A 65 8.17 -23.38 -3.97
N GLY A 66 7.24 -22.50 -4.34
CA GLY A 66 6.63 -21.53 -3.43
C GLY A 66 7.34 -20.19 -3.22
N LEU A 67 7.29 -19.31 -4.23
CA LEU A 67 7.53 -17.86 -4.06
C LEU A 67 6.20 -17.10 -4.24
N VAL A 68 5.34 -17.22 -3.22
CA VAL A 68 4.38 -16.16 -2.88
C VAL A 68 5.16 -15.16 -2.03
N GLY A 69 5.12 -13.89 -2.45
CA GLY A 69 5.91 -12.77 -1.91
C GLY A 69 6.10 -12.83 -0.40
N ARG A 70 7.31 -13.18 0.00
CA ARG A 70 7.76 -13.23 1.38
C ARG A 70 8.15 -11.80 1.80
N TRP A 71 7.16 -11.02 2.22
CA TRP A 71 7.42 -9.77 2.94
C TRP A 71 7.90 -10.13 4.35
N GLY A 72 9.07 -9.58 4.73
CA GLY A 72 9.75 -9.86 5.98
C GLY A 72 8.90 -9.53 7.19
N ARG A 73 8.85 -10.49 8.12
CA ARG A 73 8.05 -10.55 9.35
C ARG A 73 8.93 -10.17 10.54
N PHE A 74 8.38 -9.53 11.57
CA PHE A 74 9.11 -9.29 12.81
C PHE A 74 8.28 -9.60 14.07
N ASP A 75 9.01 -9.74 15.18
CA ASP A 75 8.75 -10.62 16.32
C ASP A 75 8.40 -9.85 17.60
N VAL A 76 7.89 -10.56 18.62
CA VAL A 76 7.72 -10.02 19.98
C VAL A 76 9.07 -9.97 20.68
N LEU A 77 9.46 -8.80 21.20
CA LEU A 77 10.68 -8.62 21.99
C LEU A 77 10.35 -8.31 23.45
N LEU A 78 11.14 -8.87 24.36
CA LEU A 78 10.93 -8.79 25.80
C LEU A 78 12.22 -8.32 26.47
N GLU A 79 12.23 -7.20 27.20
CA GLU A 79 13.46 -6.54 27.68
C GLU A 79 13.60 -6.55 29.23
N LYS A 80 14.73 -7.05 29.76
CA LYS A 80 15.14 -6.86 31.17
C LYS A 80 16.31 -5.88 31.32
N MET A 81 16.23 -5.05 32.37
CA MET A 81 17.32 -4.19 32.85
C MET A 81 17.93 -4.80 34.14
N GLN A 82 19.02 -5.59 34.03
CA GLN A 82 19.92 -5.97 35.13
C GLN A 82 21.23 -6.62 34.59
N PRO A 83 22.39 -6.51 35.28
CA PRO A 83 23.70 -6.71 34.67
C PRO A 83 24.20 -8.18 34.68
N LEU A 84 24.99 -8.50 33.64
CA LEU A 84 25.94 -9.62 33.47
C LEU A 84 25.41 -11.05 33.24
N ARG A 85 25.54 -11.55 31.99
CA ARG A 85 26.53 -12.59 31.56
C ARG A 85 26.33 -12.95 30.08
N ARG A 86 27.44 -12.89 29.32
CA ARG A 86 27.61 -13.26 27.89
C ARG A 86 26.83 -14.50 27.46
N GLN A 87 26.09 -14.43 26.35
CA GLN A 87 25.99 -15.51 25.36
C GLN A 87 25.86 -14.98 23.92
N ARG A 88 26.24 -15.84 22.98
CA ARG A 88 26.83 -15.57 21.66
C ARG A 88 25.83 -15.12 20.60
N SER A 89 26.23 -14.12 19.82
CA SER A 89 25.58 -13.67 18.58
C SER A 89 26.01 -14.54 17.40
N THR A 90 25.04 -15.06 16.66
CA THR A 90 25.24 -15.67 15.32
C THR A 90 24.61 -14.75 14.28
N ARG A 91 25.46 -14.14 13.45
CA ARG A 91 25.12 -13.29 12.29
C ARG A 91 24.54 -14.11 11.14
N LEU A 92 23.50 -13.60 10.47
CA LEU A 92 23.23 -13.85 9.03
C LEU A 92 22.46 -12.67 8.36
N THR A 93 23.21 -11.91 7.57
CA THR A 93 22.93 -11.03 6.40
C THR A 93 21.50 -10.60 5.98
N GLN A 94 21.36 -9.27 5.86
CA GLN A 94 20.90 -8.46 4.70
C GLN A 94 19.43 -8.59 4.23
N ASN A 95 18.51 -8.28 5.15
CA ASN A 95 17.27 -7.48 4.97
C ASN A 95 16.39 -7.65 6.22
N GLN A 96 16.93 -7.31 7.39
CA GLN A 96 16.33 -7.59 8.71
C GLN A 96 16.48 -6.43 9.71
N HIS A 97 16.27 -5.17 9.30
CA HIS A 97 16.84 -4.06 10.06
C HIS A 97 16.26 -3.81 11.46
N GLN A 98 14.97 -4.04 11.74
CA GLN A 98 14.42 -3.65 13.06
C GLN A 98 14.84 -4.56 14.23
N PRO A 99 14.68 -5.90 14.16
CA PRO A 99 15.14 -6.77 15.25
C PRO A 99 16.66 -6.84 15.32
N GLU A 100 17.38 -6.82 14.19
CA GLU A 100 18.85 -6.79 14.20
C GLU A 100 19.36 -5.56 14.96
N THR A 101 18.80 -4.37 14.69
CA THR A 101 19.19 -3.14 15.39
C THR A 101 18.89 -3.22 16.90
N ILE A 102 17.75 -3.78 17.30
CA ILE A 102 17.43 -3.93 18.74
C ILE A 102 18.36 -4.95 19.40
N LEU A 103 18.68 -6.06 18.72
CA LEU A 103 19.60 -7.08 19.25
C LEU A 103 21.04 -6.55 19.35
N ASP A 104 21.48 -5.75 18.39
CA ASP A 104 22.77 -5.08 18.42
C ASP A 104 22.81 -4.05 19.57
N THR A 105 21.78 -3.21 19.68
CA THR A 105 21.65 -2.25 20.80
C THR A 105 21.55 -2.97 22.14
N ALA A 106 20.87 -4.12 22.21
CA ALA A 106 20.76 -4.93 23.40
C ALA A 106 22.11 -5.51 23.81
N ALA A 107 22.94 -5.94 22.86
CA ALA A 107 24.29 -6.40 23.14
C ALA A 107 25.17 -5.26 23.70
N GLU A 108 25.07 -4.06 23.13
CA GLU A 108 25.79 -2.87 23.60
C GLU A 108 25.34 -2.42 25.00
N ARG A 109 24.02 -2.40 25.23
CA ARG A 109 23.41 -1.93 26.49
C ARG A 109 23.21 -3.04 27.52
N THR A 110 23.66 -4.24 27.22
CA THR A 110 23.53 -5.44 28.07
C THR A 110 22.08 -5.80 28.45
N TRP A 111 21.14 -5.52 27.56
CA TRP A 111 19.74 -5.91 27.73
C TRP A 111 19.56 -7.41 27.53
N GLN A 112 18.73 -8.05 28.37
CA GLN A 112 18.30 -9.42 28.09
C GLN A 112 17.04 -9.35 27.25
N VAL A 113 17.14 -9.86 26.02
CA VAL A 113 16.06 -9.86 25.05
C VAL A 113 15.63 -11.29 24.75
N THR A 114 14.33 -11.57 24.89
CA THR A 114 13.72 -12.79 24.32
C THR A 114 12.91 -12.39 23.09
N SER A 115 13.33 -12.86 21.92
CA SER A 115 12.58 -12.67 20.65
C SER A 115 11.79 -13.93 20.32
N VAL A 116 10.51 -13.77 19.95
CA VAL A 116 9.65 -14.89 19.57
C VAL A 116 8.94 -14.61 18.25
N ASN A 117 9.10 -15.53 17.30
CA ASN A 117 8.43 -15.45 16.01
C ASN A 117 6.98 -15.90 16.09
N LEU A 118 6.08 -14.93 15.91
CA LEU A 118 4.64 -15.13 16.02
C LEU A 118 4.04 -15.91 14.84
N ASP A 119 4.70 -15.97 13.69
CA ASP A 119 4.15 -16.65 12.50
C ASP A 119 4.29 -18.15 12.54
N THR A 120 5.32 -18.64 13.23
CA THR A 120 5.53 -20.07 13.45
C THR A 120 4.88 -20.58 14.73
N LEU A 121 4.31 -19.68 15.52
CA LEU A 121 3.82 -20.00 16.86
C LEU A 121 2.35 -20.46 16.80
N THR A 122 2.09 -21.65 17.31
CA THR A 122 0.72 -22.14 17.53
C THR A 122 0.07 -21.39 18.69
N GLU A 123 -1.26 -21.38 18.75
CA GLU A 123 -2.01 -20.79 19.88
C GLU A 123 -1.59 -21.41 21.22
N SER A 124 -1.41 -22.73 21.26
CA SER A 124 -0.91 -23.44 22.45
C SER A 124 0.51 -23.03 22.83
N GLY A 125 1.39 -22.81 21.85
CA GLY A 125 2.74 -22.29 22.06
C GLY A 125 2.74 -20.87 22.59
N PHE A 126 1.81 -20.04 22.13
CA PHE A 126 1.63 -18.67 22.60
C PHE A 126 1.14 -18.62 24.05
N ILE A 127 0.16 -19.44 24.43
CA ILE A 127 -0.32 -19.52 25.83
C ILE A 127 0.81 -19.99 26.76
N LYS A 128 1.60 -20.98 26.32
CA LYS A 128 2.78 -21.43 27.08
C LYS A 128 3.81 -20.31 27.24
N MET A 129 4.10 -19.58 26.16
CA MET A 129 5.00 -18.43 26.21
C MET A 129 4.52 -17.39 27.23
N LEU A 130 3.24 -16.99 27.20
CA LEU A 130 2.67 -16.06 28.18
C LEU A 130 2.82 -16.56 29.63
N THR A 131 2.71 -17.86 29.84
CA THR A 131 2.92 -18.47 31.16
C THR A 131 4.39 -18.41 31.58
N ASP A 132 5.31 -18.67 30.65
CA ASP A 132 6.75 -18.56 30.89
C ASP A 132 7.18 -17.12 31.23
N LEU A 133 6.51 -16.11 30.66
CA LEU A 133 6.73 -14.68 30.99
C LEU A 133 6.40 -14.38 32.45
N GLU A 134 5.27 -14.91 32.95
CA GLU A 134 4.89 -14.72 34.35
C GLU A 134 5.83 -15.40 35.33
N LEU A 135 6.30 -16.60 34.99
CA LEU A 135 7.29 -17.32 35.79
C LEU A 135 8.60 -16.54 35.89
N LYS A 136 9.01 -15.89 34.78
CA LYS A 136 10.22 -15.06 34.73
C LYS A 136 10.04 -13.65 35.30
N LYS A 137 8.81 -13.28 35.67
CA LYS A 137 8.39 -11.93 36.09
C LYS A 137 8.73 -10.86 35.06
N ASP A 138 8.55 -11.22 33.79
CA ASP A 138 8.76 -10.34 32.65
C ASP A 138 7.47 -9.70 32.19
N PHE A 139 7.34 -8.41 32.49
CA PHE A 139 6.11 -7.68 32.24
C PHE A 139 6.22 -6.64 31.14
N LYS A 140 7.41 -6.47 30.52
CA LYS A 140 7.64 -5.54 29.41
C LYS A 140 7.63 -6.29 28.08
N VAL A 141 6.61 -6.06 27.27
CA VAL A 141 6.38 -6.79 26.02
C VAL A 141 6.29 -5.81 24.85
N ILE A 142 7.17 -5.95 23.88
CA ILE A 142 7.11 -5.22 22.61
C ILE A 142 6.43 -6.12 21.59
N VAL A 143 5.32 -5.65 21.01
CA VAL A 143 4.58 -6.38 19.97
C VAL A 143 4.79 -5.67 18.65
N ASN A 144 5.55 -6.30 17.75
CA ASN A 144 5.76 -5.83 16.39
C ASN A 144 5.01 -6.72 15.42
N CYS A 145 3.81 -6.31 14.97
CA CYS A 145 3.06 -7.05 13.98
C CYS A 145 2.10 -6.15 13.20
N GLU A 146 1.65 -6.65 12.05
CA GLU A 146 0.64 -5.98 11.24
C GLU A 146 -0.69 -5.81 12.00
N LEU A 147 -1.42 -4.75 11.71
CA LEU A 147 -2.63 -4.34 12.44
C LEU A 147 -3.67 -5.47 12.59
N LEU A 148 -3.91 -6.25 11.52
CA LEU A 148 -4.87 -7.36 11.56
C LEU A 148 -4.46 -8.46 12.55
N ARG A 149 -3.17 -8.80 12.57
CA ARG A 149 -2.64 -9.82 13.49
C ARG A 149 -2.54 -9.30 14.92
N LEU A 150 -2.20 -8.02 15.07
CA LEU A 150 -2.12 -7.36 16.37
C LEU A 150 -3.44 -7.47 17.12
N ASN A 151 -4.56 -7.26 16.43
CA ASN A 151 -5.89 -7.43 17.01
C ASN A 151 -6.14 -8.84 17.55
N SER A 152 -5.83 -9.88 16.75
CA SER A 152 -5.98 -11.26 17.19
C SER A 152 -5.09 -11.59 18.40
N ILE A 153 -3.85 -11.09 18.42
CA ILE A 153 -2.92 -11.30 19.53
C ILE A 153 -3.40 -10.62 20.81
N LEU A 154 -3.86 -9.38 20.72
CA LEU A 154 -4.40 -8.64 21.86
C LEU A 154 -5.65 -9.33 22.42
N GLN A 155 -6.54 -9.83 21.55
CA GLN A 155 -7.71 -10.62 21.97
C GLN A 155 -7.30 -11.89 22.72
N LEU A 156 -6.30 -12.63 22.23
CA LEU A 156 -5.79 -13.82 22.90
C LEU A 156 -5.21 -13.50 24.29
N ILE A 157 -4.43 -12.43 24.41
CA ILE A 157 -3.87 -11.99 25.71
C ILE A 157 -5.00 -11.61 26.68
N SER A 158 -6.02 -10.89 26.19
CA SER A 158 -7.22 -10.53 26.96
C SER A 158 -7.98 -11.77 27.44
N ALA A 159 -8.18 -12.76 26.55
CA ALA A 159 -8.87 -14.02 26.87
C ALA A 159 -8.14 -14.83 27.95
N GLN A 160 -6.81 -14.79 27.96
CA GLN A 160 -5.98 -15.43 28.98
C GLN A 160 -5.88 -14.61 30.29
N LYS A 161 -6.52 -13.43 30.37
CA LYS A 161 -6.44 -12.48 31.49
C LYS A 161 -5.00 -12.07 31.84
N ARG A 162 -4.13 -11.99 30.82
CA ARG A 162 -2.69 -11.66 30.95
C ARG A 162 -2.43 -10.16 30.71
N ASN A 163 -3.38 -9.32 31.11
CA ASN A 163 -3.42 -7.87 30.92
C ASN A 163 -3.59 -7.13 32.25
N LEU A 164 -2.90 -7.62 33.29
CA LEU A 164 -2.90 -7.06 34.64
C LEU A 164 -2.01 -5.81 34.74
N LYS A 165 -2.17 -5.06 35.84
CA LYS A 165 -1.46 -3.79 36.10
C LYS A 165 0.05 -3.82 35.96
N ASP A 166 0.67 -4.97 36.19
CA ASP A 166 2.14 -5.08 36.15
C ASP A 166 2.67 -5.07 34.71
N TYR A 167 1.83 -5.36 33.71
CA TYR A 167 2.21 -5.43 32.31
C TYR A 167 2.32 -4.06 31.64
N HIS A 168 3.39 -3.92 30.84
CA HIS A 168 3.62 -2.81 29.92
C HIS A 168 3.79 -3.35 28.51
N PHE A 169 2.82 -3.06 27.64
CA PHE A 169 2.85 -3.38 26.22
C PHE A 169 3.31 -2.18 25.39
N ILE A 170 4.29 -2.38 24.51
CA ILE A 170 4.73 -1.41 23.51
C ILE A 170 4.31 -1.93 22.14
N LEU A 171 3.42 -1.22 21.45
CA LEU A 171 2.92 -1.59 20.14
C LEU A 171 3.75 -0.89 19.07
N ALA A 172 4.59 -1.66 18.37
CA ALA A 172 5.48 -1.16 17.33
C ALA A 172 4.75 -1.05 15.98
N ASN A 173 3.65 -0.28 15.95
CA ASN A 173 2.89 0.04 14.75
C ASN A 173 2.63 1.56 14.71
N LEU A 174 2.45 2.12 13.51
CA LEU A 174 2.38 3.56 13.26
C LEU A 174 0.96 4.17 13.39
N GLY A 175 -0.05 3.32 13.62
CA GLY A 175 -1.46 3.71 13.76
C GLY A 175 -2.03 3.42 15.14
N PHE A 176 -1.33 3.81 16.22
CA PHE A 176 -1.74 3.53 17.61
C PHE A 176 -3.15 4.06 17.97
N MET A 177 -3.56 5.19 17.40
CA MET A 177 -4.85 5.83 17.64
C MET A 177 -5.56 6.17 16.33
N ASP A 178 -5.59 5.28 15.34
CA ASP A 178 -6.48 5.46 14.19
C ASP A 178 -7.94 5.50 14.73
N PRO A 179 -8.62 6.67 14.71
CA PRO A 179 -9.94 6.83 15.30
C PRO A 179 -10.95 6.27 14.31
N GLY A 180 -11.02 4.95 14.24
CA GLY A 180 -11.93 4.20 13.38
C GLY A 180 -13.11 3.69 14.19
N PHE A 181 -14.10 4.57 14.38
CA PHE A 181 -15.53 4.31 14.62
C PHE A 181 -15.96 2.83 14.77
N VAL A 182 -16.65 2.54 15.87
CA VAL A 182 -17.28 1.24 16.18
C VAL A 182 -18.23 0.86 15.04
N ASP A 183 -17.81 -0.05 14.16
CA ASP A 183 -18.75 -0.67 13.22
C ASP A 183 -19.81 -1.46 14.02
N LEU A 184 -21.00 -1.62 13.45
CA LEU A 184 -22.07 -2.48 13.97
C LEU A 184 -21.66 -3.98 14.05
N THR A 185 -20.40 -4.29 13.74
CA THR A 185 -19.73 -5.59 13.87
C THR A 185 -18.67 -5.65 14.99
N GLY A 186 -18.49 -4.57 15.77
CA GLY A 186 -17.66 -4.61 16.99
C GLY A 186 -16.14 -4.66 16.77
N PHE A 187 -15.65 -4.38 15.57
CA PHE A 187 -14.21 -4.31 15.29
C PHE A 187 -13.67 -2.90 15.52
N MET A 188 -13.17 -2.61 16.72
CA MET A 188 -12.16 -1.56 16.87
C MET A 188 -10.92 -1.99 16.10
N ASP A 189 -10.33 -1.11 15.29
CA ASP A 189 -9.08 -1.41 14.60
C ASP A 189 -7.91 -1.64 15.58
N LEU A 190 -8.07 -1.30 16.88
CA LEU A 190 -7.23 -1.75 18.00
C LEU A 190 -7.98 -1.67 19.35
N ASN A 191 -8.44 -2.79 19.92
CA ASN A 191 -9.16 -2.79 21.21
C ASN A 191 -8.19 -2.69 22.42
N VAL A 192 -7.54 -1.54 22.56
CA VAL A 192 -6.68 -1.23 23.73
C VAL A 192 -7.52 -0.95 24.98
N THR A 193 -8.82 -0.66 24.82
CA THR A 193 -9.71 -0.28 25.93
C THR A 193 -9.85 -1.39 26.98
N GLU A 194 -9.82 -2.66 26.58
CA GLU A 194 -9.85 -3.80 27.52
C GLU A 194 -8.58 -3.88 28.38
N PHE A 195 -7.42 -3.57 27.80
CA PHE A 195 -6.14 -3.53 28.51
C PHE A 195 -6.08 -2.38 29.51
N GLN A 196 -6.60 -1.22 29.12
CA GLN A 196 -6.69 -0.04 30.01
C GLN A 196 -7.65 -0.27 31.18
N LYS A 197 -8.80 -0.91 30.95
CA LYS A 197 -9.78 -1.24 32.01
C LYS A 197 -9.17 -2.14 33.10
N LEU A 198 -8.25 -3.02 32.72
CA LEU A 198 -7.58 -3.95 33.63
C LEU A 198 -6.26 -3.39 34.19
N GLY A 199 -5.89 -2.18 33.76
CA GLY A 199 -4.82 -1.36 34.32
C GLY A 199 -3.43 -1.62 33.74
N ALA A 200 -3.30 -2.38 32.65
CA ALA A 200 -2.04 -2.55 31.94
C ALA A 200 -1.65 -1.25 31.21
N ASN A 201 -0.36 -0.90 31.25
CA ASN A 201 0.16 0.23 30.49
C ASN A 201 0.35 -0.17 29.03
N VAL A 202 -0.24 0.59 28.11
CA VAL A 202 -0.08 0.36 26.67
C VAL A 202 0.42 1.64 26.02
N THR A 203 1.56 1.55 25.37
CA THR A 203 2.19 2.64 24.62
C THR A 203 2.37 2.24 23.16
N GLY A 204 2.36 3.18 22.23
CA GLY A 204 2.63 2.92 20.82
C GLY A 204 2.98 4.18 20.07
N PHE A 205 3.09 4.08 18.75
CA PHE A 205 3.51 5.17 17.89
C PHE A 205 2.36 5.64 17.00
N GLN A 206 2.24 6.96 16.85
CA GLN A 206 1.22 7.57 16.00
C GLN A 206 1.91 8.44 14.96
N LEU A 207 1.77 8.07 13.69
CA LEU A 207 2.36 8.82 12.58
C LEU A 207 1.52 10.05 12.21
N MET A 208 0.19 9.90 12.19
CA MET A 208 -0.72 11.00 11.83
C MET A 208 -1.15 11.78 13.06
N ASN A 209 -0.97 13.09 13.04
CA ASN A 209 -1.50 13.96 14.08
C ASN A 209 -2.97 14.30 13.81
N TRP A 210 -3.89 13.62 14.50
CA TRP A 210 -5.32 13.88 14.39
C TRP A 210 -5.78 15.21 14.98
N SER A 211 -4.94 15.87 15.78
CA SER A 211 -5.19 17.22 16.28
C SER A 211 -4.82 18.32 15.27
N ASP A 212 -4.20 17.96 14.14
CA ASP A 212 -3.93 18.90 13.06
C ASP A 212 -5.21 19.21 12.25
N PRO A 213 -5.64 20.47 12.16
CA PRO A 213 -6.82 20.86 11.38
C PRO A 213 -6.74 20.45 9.90
N ALA A 214 -5.54 20.37 9.32
CA ALA A 214 -5.38 19.93 7.93
C ALA A 214 -5.71 18.44 7.77
N VAL A 215 -5.29 17.61 8.71
CA VAL A 215 -5.58 16.17 8.75
C VAL A 215 -7.07 15.94 9.03
N GLU A 216 -7.64 16.67 10.00
CA GLU A 216 -9.06 16.58 10.33
C GLU A 216 -9.94 16.95 9.12
N LYS A 217 -9.64 18.08 8.47
CA LYS A 217 -10.36 18.54 7.28
C LYS A 217 -10.30 17.53 6.15
N LEU A 218 -9.11 17.02 5.82
CA LEU A 218 -8.98 16.03 4.75
C LEU A 218 -9.74 14.73 5.08
N ASN A 219 -9.71 14.30 6.35
CA ASN A 219 -10.47 13.13 6.77
C ASN A 219 -11.98 13.36 6.64
N GLN A 220 -12.49 14.55 6.98
CA GLN A 220 -13.90 14.90 6.75
C GLN A 220 -14.25 14.92 5.26
N ASP A 221 -13.41 15.54 4.44
CA ASP A 221 -13.59 15.55 2.98
C ASP A 221 -13.60 14.11 2.42
N TRP A 222 -12.72 13.24 2.94
CA TRP A 222 -12.66 11.83 2.57
C TRP A 222 -13.94 11.06 2.93
N LEU A 223 -14.49 11.28 4.13
CA LEU A 223 -15.71 10.64 4.61
C LEU A 223 -16.95 11.14 3.86
N ASN A 224 -16.99 12.44 3.53
CA ASN A 224 -18.10 13.08 2.82
C ASN A 224 -18.03 12.93 1.30
N PHE A 225 -16.95 12.36 0.76
CA PHE A 225 -16.79 12.16 -0.67
C PHE A 225 -17.78 11.10 -1.17
N ASP A 226 -18.90 11.58 -1.71
CA ASP A 226 -19.95 10.76 -2.30
C ASP A 226 -19.47 10.13 -3.61
N THR A 227 -19.33 8.81 -3.59
CA THR A 227 -19.13 8.02 -4.82
C THR A 227 -20.41 7.25 -5.01
N LYS A 228 -21.26 7.70 -5.94
CA LYS A 228 -22.53 7.04 -6.31
C LYS A 228 -22.37 5.54 -6.64
N ASP A 229 -21.14 5.06 -6.83
CA ASP A 229 -20.77 3.70 -7.18
C ASP A 229 -20.31 2.80 -6.01
N LEU A 230 -20.03 3.34 -4.82
CA LEU A 230 -19.57 2.56 -3.66
C LEU A 230 -20.65 2.49 -2.58
N LYS A 231 -21.39 1.37 -2.54
CA LYS A 231 -22.39 1.05 -1.50
C LYS A 231 -21.80 0.80 -0.11
N VAL A 232 -20.54 1.15 0.14
CA VAL A 232 -19.82 0.85 1.38
C VAL A 232 -19.53 2.17 2.09
N ALA A 233 -20.00 2.28 3.35
CA ALA A 233 -19.67 3.41 4.22
C ALA A 233 -18.15 3.57 4.32
N ARG A 234 -17.65 4.78 4.05
CA ARG A 234 -16.22 5.07 4.10
C ARG A 234 -15.74 5.04 5.54
N ARG A 235 -14.57 4.43 5.73
CA ARG A 235 -13.86 4.42 7.02
C ARG A 235 -12.91 5.61 7.10
N PRO A 236 -12.60 6.09 8.31
CA PRO A 236 -11.56 7.10 8.53
C PRO A 236 -10.24 6.69 7.88
N LEU A 237 -9.44 7.67 7.47
CA LEU A 237 -8.15 7.42 6.83
C LEU A 237 -7.21 6.66 7.78
N LYS A 238 -6.65 5.55 7.29
CA LYS A 238 -5.56 4.84 7.98
C LYS A 238 -4.23 5.51 7.65
N TYR A 239 -3.21 5.29 8.49
CA TYR A 239 -1.87 5.83 8.24
C TYR A 239 -1.29 5.41 6.87
N THR A 240 -1.64 4.22 6.36
CA THR A 240 -1.27 3.76 5.02
C THR A 240 -1.92 4.58 3.90
N GLY A 241 -3.17 5.01 4.10
CA GLY A 241 -3.88 5.92 3.21
C GLY A 241 -3.24 7.31 3.22
N ALA A 242 -2.86 7.80 4.40
CA ALA A 242 -2.16 9.08 4.51
C ALA A 242 -0.78 9.07 3.86
N LEU A 243 0.00 7.99 4.05
CA LEU A 243 1.27 7.79 3.33
C LEU A 243 1.07 7.76 1.81
N THR A 244 -0.03 7.17 1.34
CA THR A 244 -0.37 7.14 -0.09
C THR A 244 -0.69 8.55 -0.61
N TYR A 245 -1.48 9.32 0.14
CA TYR A 245 -1.80 10.72 -0.18
C TYR A 245 -0.52 11.57 -0.27
N ASP A 246 0.35 11.46 0.73
CA ASP A 246 1.62 12.18 0.75
C ASP A 246 2.56 11.72 -0.37
N GLY A 247 2.55 10.43 -0.72
CA GLY A 247 3.32 9.89 -1.83
C GLY A 247 2.91 10.48 -3.18
N VAL A 248 1.60 10.61 -3.43
CA VAL A 248 1.08 11.28 -4.63
C VAL A 248 1.45 12.77 -4.64
N SER A 249 1.32 13.45 -3.50
CA SER A 249 1.71 14.86 -3.34
C SER A 249 3.20 15.06 -3.59
N ALA A 250 4.06 14.17 -3.11
CA ALA A 250 5.50 14.20 -3.35
C ALA A 250 5.82 14.00 -4.83
N MET A 251 5.18 13.04 -5.49
CA MET A 251 5.37 12.78 -6.91
C MET A 251 4.94 13.97 -7.78
N ALA A 252 3.78 14.58 -7.46
CA ALA A 252 3.30 15.78 -8.13
C ALA A 252 4.29 16.95 -7.97
N THR A 253 4.80 17.16 -6.75
CA THR A 253 5.79 18.20 -6.45
C THR A 253 7.10 17.99 -7.22
N ALA A 254 7.59 16.75 -7.30
CA ALA A 254 8.79 16.42 -8.06
C ALA A 254 8.64 16.75 -9.55
N PHE A 255 7.51 16.38 -10.16
CA PHE A 255 7.26 16.70 -11.57
C PHE A 255 7.05 18.20 -11.81
N GLN A 256 6.45 18.93 -10.86
CA GLN A 256 6.38 20.39 -10.94
C GLN A 256 7.79 21.02 -10.90
N ASN A 257 8.69 20.50 -10.06
CA ASN A 257 10.08 20.95 -9.98
C ASN A 257 10.85 20.71 -11.29
N LEU A 258 10.70 19.53 -11.90
CA LEU A 258 11.29 19.21 -13.21
C LEU A 258 10.82 20.18 -14.30
N ARG A 259 9.51 20.47 -14.33
CA ARG A 259 8.94 21.46 -15.27
C ARG A 259 9.48 22.86 -15.02
N ARG A 260 9.62 23.27 -13.75
CA ARG A 260 10.18 24.58 -13.38
C ARG A 260 11.64 24.73 -13.82
N GLN A 261 12.42 23.66 -13.72
CA GLN A 261 13.82 23.59 -14.16
C GLN A 261 13.94 23.39 -15.69
N ARG A 262 12.83 23.25 -16.41
CA ARG A 262 12.77 22.99 -17.85
C ARG A 262 13.51 21.71 -18.27
N ILE A 263 13.49 20.70 -17.41
CA ILE A 263 14.05 19.37 -17.71
C ILE A 263 13.00 18.58 -18.47
N ASP A 264 13.30 18.21 -19.72
CA ASP A 264 12.45 17.35 -20.53
C ASP A 264 12.67 15.88 -20.16
N ILE A 265 11.64 15.28 -19.59
CA ILE A 265 11.60 13.85 -19.24
C ILE A 265 10.85 13.02 -20.30
N SER A 266 10.60 13.57 -21.49
CA SER A 266 9.99 12.82 -22.57
C SER A 266 10.92 11.70 -23.04
N ARG A 267 10.44 10.47 -22.93
CA ARG A 267 11.18 9.31 -23.42
C ARG A 267 11.11 9.25 -24.95
N ARG A 268 12.27 9.28 -25.60
CA ARG A 268 12.38 9.13 -27.06
C ARG A 268 12.43 7.63 -27.43
N GLY A 269 11.26 7.01 -27.48
CA GLY A 269 11.10 5.60 -27.90
C GLY A 269 10.63 4.65 -26.81
N ASN A 270 10.45 3.39 -27.19
CA ASN A 270 9.96 2.33 -26.31
C ASN A 270 11.04 1.86 -25.33
N ALA A 271 10.60 1.24 -24.23
CA ALA A 271 11.50 0.81 -23.17
C ALA A 271 12.36 -0.42 -23.51
N GLY A 272 12.01 -1.16 -24.56
CA GLY A 272 12.58 -2.47 -24.83
C GLY A 272 12.11 -3.51 -23.81
N GLU A 273 12.77 -4.67 -23.82
CA GLU A 273 12.53 -5.72 -22.85
C GLU A 273 13.32 -5.46 -21.56
N CYS A 274 12.72 -5.75 -20.41
CA CYS A 274 13.40 -5.62 -19.11
C CYS A 274 14.59 -6.58 -18.95
N LEU A 275 14.64 -7.66 -19.74
CA LEU A 275 15.71 -8.66 -19.75
C LEU A 275 16.74 -8.44 -20.86
N ALA A 276 16.71 -7.29 -21.53
CA ALA A 276 17.74 -6.93 -22.51
C ALA A 276 19.14 -6.99 -21.87
N ASN A 277 20.09 -7.57 -22.59
CA ASN A 277 21.46 -7.77 -22.11
C ASN A 277 22.48 -7.21 -23.14
N PRO A 278 23.19 -6.09 -22.84
CA PRO A 278 23.12 -5.34 -21.59
C PRO A 278 21.83 -4.52 -21.47
N PRO A 279 21.33 -4.27 -20.24
CA PRO A 279 20.18 -3.42 -20.03
C PRO A 279 20.53 -1.97 -20.41
N ALA A 280 19.62 -1.30 -21.12
CA ALA A 280 19.79 0.10 -21.51
C ALA A 280 19.06 1.02 -20.51
N PRO A 281 19.76 1.63 -19.53
CA PRO A 281 19.14 2.53 -18.58
C PRO A 281 18.65 3.81 -19.27
N TRP A 282 17.55 4.37 -18.77
CA TRP A 282 17.02 5.63 -19.26
C TRP A 282 17.66 6.81 -18.52
N GLY A 283 18.45 7.62 -19.22
CA GLY A 283 19.27 8.68 -18.61
C GLY A 283 18.49 9.70 -17.78
N GLN A 284 17.27 10.08 -18.21
CA GLN A 284 16.41 11.01 -17.48
C GLN A 284 15.87 10.43 -16.16
N GLY A 285 15.99 9.12 -15.93
CA GLY A 285 15.63 8.49 -14.66
C GLY A 285 16.41 9.07 -13.47
N ILE A 286 17.66 9.48 -13.71
CA ILE A 286 18.51 10.10 -12.67
C ILE A 286 17.96 11.48 -12.27
N ASP A 287 17.51 12.27 -13.24
CA ASP A 287 16.93 13.60 -12.97
C ASP A 287 15.60 13.48 -12.21
N ILE A 288 14.80 12.46 -12.54
CA ILE A 288 13.56 12.15 -11.82
C ILE A 288 13.87 11.73 -10.38
N GLN A 289 14.85 10.85 -10.16
CA GLN A 289 15.26 10.45 -8.82
C GLN A 289 15.71 11.66 -7.99
N ARG A 290 16.57 12.51 -8.55
CA ARG A 290 17.04 13.72 -7.87
C ARG A 290 15.90 14.68 -7.55
N ALA A 291 14.96 14.86 -8.49
CA ALA A 291 13.80 15.72 -8.27
C ALA A 291 12.90 15.20 -7.15
N LEU A 292 12.74 13.87 -7.01
CA LEU A 292 12.03 13.24 -5.89
C LEU A 292 12.76 13.43 -4.57
N GLN A 293 14.09 13.23 -4.54
CA GLN A 293 14.90 13.40 -3.33
C GLN A 293 14.92 14.85 -2.82
N GLN A 294 14.76 15.82 -3.72
CA GLN A 294 14.70 17.23 -3.38
C GLN A 294 13.31 17.71 -2.94
N VAL A 295 12.29 16.84 -2.95
CA VAL A 295 10.94 17.21 -2.48
C VAL A 295 10.98 17.54 -0.99
N ARG A 296 10.38 18.69 -0.66
CA ARG A 296 10.09 19.10 0.71
C ARG A 296 8.64 19.60 0.74
N LEU A 297 7.80 18.93 1.51
CA LEU A 297 6.39 19.32 1.68
C LEU A 297 5.90 19.00 3.08
N GLU A 298 4.86 19.71 3.52
CA GLU A 298 4.08 19.34 4.70
C GLU A 298 2.89 18.49 4.23
N GLY A 299 2.84 17.24 4.70
CA GLY A 299 1.80 16.27 4.38
C GLY A 299 1.01 15.86 5.62
N LEU A 300 0.15 14.85 5.47
CA LEU A 300 -0.63 14.29 6.57
C LEU A 300 0.23 13.55 7.60
N THR A 301 1.40 13.08 7.16
CA THR A 301 2.40 12.39 7.98
C THR A 301 3.49 13.34 8.48
N GLY A 302 3.22 14.65 8.49
CA GLY A 302 4.15 15.70 8.90
C GLY A 302 5.10 16.12 7.78
N HIS A 303 6.32 16.51 8.16
CA HIS A 303 7.33 16.96 7.22
C HIS A 303 7.84 15.80 6.34
N VAL A 304 7.62 15.92 5.03
CA VAL A 304 8.06 14.93 4.04
C VAL A 304 9.33 15.45 3.36
N GLN A 305 10.44 14.81 3.68
CA GLN A 305 11.74 15.00 3.05
C GLN A 305 12.41 13.64 2.85
N PHE A 306 13.33 13.54 1.88
CA PHE A 306 14.11 12.35 1.61
C PHE A 306 15.62 12.64 1.71
N ASP A 307 16.39 11.63 2.09
CA ASP A 307 17.85 11.62 2.01
C ASP A 307 18.35 11.13 0.63
N ASP A 308 19.67 11.03 0.48
CA ASP A 308 20.31 10.56 -0.75
C ASP A 308 19.98 9.09 -1.09
N GLN A 309 19.46 8.32 -0.15
CA GLN A 309 19.01 6.94 -0.32
C GLN A 309 17.47 6.83 -0.52
N GLY A 310 16.74 7.94 -0.39
CA GLY A 310 15.28 7.95 -0.48
C GLY A 310 14.57 7.60 0.83
N HIS A 311 15.29 7.51 1.96
CA HIS A 311 14.68 7.35 3.27
C HIS A 311 14.20 8.69 3.79
N ARG A 312 13.10 8.67 4.57
CA ARG A 312 12.71 9.84 5.34
C ARG A 312 13.67 9.98 6.51
N PRO A 313 14.40 11.11 6.66
CA PRO A 313 15.26 11.30 7.80
C PRO A 313 14.40 11.35 9.07
N THR A 314 14.85 10.73 10.15
CA THR A 314 14.30 10.99 11.48
C THR A 314 14.52 12.46 11.79
N THR A 315 13.44 13.24 11.78
CA THR A 315 13.46 14.61 12.28
C THR A 315 13.96 14.60 13.73
N PRO A 316 14.92 15.48 14.08
CA PRO A 316 15.51 15.54 15.43
C PRO A 316 14.51 15.88 16.53
#